data_AF-A0A8H3DRA7-F1
#
_entry.id   AF-A0A8H3DRA7-F1
#
_cell.length_a   1.000
_cell.length_b   1.000
_cell.length_c   1.000
_cell.angle_alpha   90.00
_cell.angle_beta   90.00
_cell.angle_gamma   90.00
#
_symmetry.space_group_name_H-M   'P 1'
#
loop_
_entity.id
_entity.type
_entity.pdbx_description
1 polymer ?
#
loop_
_entity_poly.entity_id
_entity_poly.type
_entity_poly.pdbx_seq_one_letter_code
_entity_poly.pdbx_strand_id
1 'polypeptide(L)'
;MEGTVKPLKALSAKYNFLLFEDRKFADIGNTVKLQYSAGVYRIAEWADITNAHGVVGPGIVSGLKQAAEEVTKEPRGLLMLAELSCKGSLSTGEYTKGTVDIAKSDKDFVIGFIAQRDMGGRDEGYDWLIMTPGVGLDDKGDALGQQY
;
A
#
# COMPACT_ATOMS: atom_id res chain seq x y z
N MET A 1 -10.46 -13.70 -13.38
CA MET A 1 -9.31 -13.04 -14.04
C MET A 1 -9.63 -12.49 -15.43
N GLU A 2 -10.21 -13.29 -16.34
CA GLU A 2 -10.38 -12.84 -17.74
C GLU A 2 -11.32 -11.65 -17.93
N GLY A 3 -12.39 -11.52 -17.12
CA GLY A 3 -13.37 -10.44 -17.28
C GLY A 3 -12.96 -9.08 -16.69
N THR A 4 -11.91 -9.01 -15.87
CA THR A 4 -11.57 -7.77 -15.13
C THR A 4 -10.08 -7.48 -15.22
N VAL A 5 -9.24 -8.37 -14.70
CA VAL A 5 -7.78 -8.18 -14.62
C VAL A 5 -7.16 -8.06 -16.02
N LYS A 6 -7.54 -8.92 -16.96
CA LYS A 6 -6.97 -8.90 -18.32
C LYS A 6 -7.29 -7.59 -19.06
N PRO A 7 -8.54 -7.09 -19.09
CA PRO A 7 -8.86 -5.75 -19.59
C PRO A 7 -8.12 -4.62 -18.86
N LEU A 8 -8.04 -4.65 -17.52
CA LEU A 8 -7.32 -3.62 -16.76
C LEU A 8 -5.83 -3.56 -17.13
N LYS A 9 -5.16 -4.71 -17.25
CA LYS A 9 -3.77 -4.77 -17.69
C LYS A 9 -3.60 -4.24 -19.13
N ALA A 10 -4.56 -4.51 -20.02
CA ALA A 10 -4.53 -3.96 -21.37
C ALA A 10 -4.68 -2.43 -21.38
N LEU A 11 -5.53 -1.87 -20.52
CA LEU A 11 -5.70 -0.42 -20.36
C LEU A 11 -4.47 0.23 -19.73
N SER A 12 -3.90 -0.37 -18.70
CA SER A 12 -2.66 0.05 -18.04
C SER A 12 -1.52 0.17 -19.06
N ALA A 13 -1.31 -0.86 -19.89
CA ALA A 13 -0.32 -0.83 -20.95
C ALA A 13 -0.65 0.21 -22.04
N LYS A 14 -1.92 0.33 -22.44
CA LYS A 14 -2.35 1.25 -23.50
C LYS A 14 -2.17 2.72 -23.12
N TYR A 15 -2.51 3.08 -21.88
CA TYR A 15 -2.54 4.46 -21.41
C TYR A 15 -1.40 4.79 -20.44
N ASN A 16 -0.45 3.85 -20.26
CA ASN A 16 0.77 4.02 -19.51
C ASN A 16 0.54 4.46 -18.04
N PHE A 17 -0.17 3.62 -17.28
CA PHE A 17 -0.36 3.80 -15.84
C PHE A 17 -0.18 2.48 -15.09
N LEU A 18 0.19 2.56 -13.81
CA LEU A 18 0.33 1.40 -12.93
C LEU A 18 -1.00 1.02 -12.26
N LEU A 19 -1.14 -0.25 -11.89
CA LEU A 19 -2.27 -0.78 -11.15
C LEU A 19 -1.94 -0.88 -9.66
N PHE A 20 -2.69 -0.13 -8.84
CA PHE A 20 -2.61 -0.17 -7.39
C PHE A 20 -3.88 -0.79 -6.81
N GLU A 21 -3.77 -1.98 -6.20
CA GLU A 21 -4.85 -2.59 -5.43
C GLU A 21 -4.80 -2.10 -3.98
N ASP A 22 -5.81 -1.33 -3.58
CA ASP A 22 -5.92 -0.72 -2.25
C ASP A 22 -6.48 -1.69 -1.20
N ARG A 23 -5.83 -2.84 -1.05
CA ARG A 23 -6.32 -3.95 -0.21
C ARG A 23 -6.20 -3.67 1.29
N LYS A 24 -5.31 -2.77 1.72
CA LYS A 24 -4.98 -2.44 3.12
C LYS A 24 -4.75 -3.69 3.96
N PHE A 25 -3.73 -4.49 3.61
CA PHE A 25 -3.37 -5.68 4.38
C PHE A 25 -3.08 -5.32 5.85
N ALA A 26 -3.57 -6.14 6.79
CA ALA A 26 -3.49 -5.83 8.23
C ALA A 26 -3.53 -7.10 9.10
N ASP A 27 -2.91 -8.18 8.64
CA ASP A 27 -2.86 -9.48 9.33
C ASP A 27 -1.40 -9.96 9.48
N ILE A 28 -1.17 -10.99 10.28
CA ILE A 28 0.16 -11.57 10.49
C ILE A 28 0.79 -12.05 9.17
N GLY A 29 2.12 -12.05 9.11
CA GLY A 29 2.90 -12.30 7.89
C GLY A 29 2.47 -13.52 7.08
N ASN A 30 2.24 -14.66 7.74
CA ASN A 30 1.80 -15.88 7.06
C ASN A 30 0.41 -15.72 6.41
N THR A 31 -0.52 -15.04 7.08
CA THR A 31 -1.87 -14.81 6.57
C THR A 31 -1.84 -13.88 5.37
N VAL A 32 -1.15 -12.74 5.46
CA VAL A 32 -1.08 -11.78 4.34
C VAL A 32 -0.34 -12.38 3.14
N LYS A 33 0.63 -13.28 3.36
CA LYS A 33 1.28 -14.02 2.29
C LYS A 33 0.25 -14.80 1.46
N LEU A 34 -0.61 -15.58 2.14
CA LEU A 34 -1.64 -16.37 1.48
C LEU A 34 -2.72 -15.49 0.81
N GLN A 35 -3.10 -14.39 1.46
CA GLN A 35 -4.11 -13.47 0.94
C GLN A 35 -3.63 -12.72 -0.31
N TYR A 36 -2.35 -12.35 -0.36
CA TYR A 36 -1.77 -11.61 -1.48
C TYR A 36 -1.42 -12.51 -2.66
N SER A 37 -0.91 -13.71 -2.41
CA SER A 37 -0.44 -14.63 -3.45
C SER A 37 -1.56 -15.31 -4.23
N ALA A 38 -2.68 -15.63 -3.57
CA ALA A 38 -3.66 -16.57 -4.13
C ALA A 38 -5.11 -16.13 -3.88
N GLY A 39 -5.98 -17.08 -3.52
CA GLY A 39 -7.42 -16.88 -3.41
C GLY A 39 -8.08 -16.58 -4.76
N VAL A 40 -9.24 -15.93 -4.73
CA VAL A 40 -9.96 -15.54 -5.94
C VAL A 40 -9.26 -14.39 -6.66
N TYR A 41 -8.67 -13.47 -5.89
CA TYR A 41 -8.16 -12.19 -6.42
C TYR A 41 -6.74 -12.28 -6.96
N ARG A 42 -5.88 -13.17 -6.42
CA ARG A 42 -4.51 -13.43 -6.91
C ARG A 42 -3.75 -12.12 -7.15
N ILE A 43 -3.79 -11.23 -6.16
CA ILE A 43 -3.46 -9.81 -6.30
C ILE A 43 -2.01 -9.62 -6.77
N ALA A 44 -1.08 -10.40 -6.22
CA ALA A 44 0.34 -10.35 -6.59
C ALA A 44 0.59 -10.64 -8.09
N GLU A 45 -0.33 -11.30 -8.79
CA GLU A 45 -0.17 -11.60 -10.22
C GLU A 45 -0.38 -10.38 -11.13
N TRP A 46 -1.01 -9.30 -10.64
CA TRP A 46 -1.45 -8.22 -11.52
C TRP A 46 -1.36 -6.81 -10.96
N ALA A 47 -1.41 -6.61 -9.65
CA ALA A 47 -1.25 -5.28 -9.07
C ALA A 47 0.24 -4.95 -9.00
N ASP A 48 0.66 -3.85 -9.61
CA ASP A 48 2.04 -3.35 -9.54
C ASP A 48 2.37 -2.88 -8.12
N ILE A 49 1.38 -2.25 -7.47
CA ILE A 49 1.48 -1.72 -6.12
C ILE A 49 0.33 -2.29 -5.26
N THR A 50 0.60 -2.53 -3.99
CA THR A 50 -0.42 -2.75 -2.94
C THR A 50 -0.04 -1.96 -1.69
N ASN A 51 -0.86 -2.01 -0.64
CA ASN A 51 -0.57 -1.32 0.62
C ASN A 51 -0.88 -2.15 1.88
N ALA A 52 -0.26 -1.75 3.00
CA ALA A 52 -0.38 -2.46 4.28
C ALA A 52 -0.36 -1.50 5.49
N HIS A 53 -1.13 -1.85 6.52
CA HIS A 53 -1.11 -1.17 7.81
C HIS A 53 0.11 -1.58 8.64
N GLY A 54 0.70 -0.62 9.37
CA GLY A 54 1.83 -0.85 10.26
C GLY A 54 1.48 -1.56 11.59
N VAL A 55 0.18 -1.73 11.89
CA VAL A 55 -0.31 -2.23 13.19
C VAL A 55 0.24 -3.62 13.56
N VAL A 56 0.59 -4.43 12.57
CA VAL A 56 1.04 -5.82 12.75
C VAL A 56 2.54 -5.92 13.11
N GLY A 57 3.32 -4.88 12.79
CA GLY A 57 4.77 -4.93 12.87
C GLY A 57 5.45 -5.48 11.60
N PRO A 58 6.79 -5.62 11.61
CA PRO A 58 7.59 -5.85 10.39
C PRO A 58 7.24 -7.11 9.59
N GLY A 59 6.69 -8.14 10.24
CA GLY A 59 6.34 -9.41 9.59
C GLY A 59 5.32 -9.26 8.44
N ILE A 60 4.52 -8.19 8.41
CA ILE A 60 3.60 -7.92 7.30
C ILE A 60 4.35 -7.62 6.00
N VAL A 61 5.47 -6.88 6.07
CA VAL A 61 6.30 -6.54 4.90
C VAL A 61 6.97 -7.80 4.39
N SER A 62 7.58 -8.59 5.28
CA SER A 62 8.23 -9.85 4.91
C SER A 62 7.26 -10.84 4.26
N GLY A 63 6.06 -10.99 4.81
CA GLY A 63 5.04 -11.89 4.26
C GLY A 63 4.55 -11.47 2.87
N LEU A 64 4.31 -10.17 2.66
CA LEU A 64 3.89 -9.64 1.37
C LEU A 64 5.00 -9.73 0.31
N LYS A 65 6.25 -9.44 0.68
CA LYS A 65 7.40 -9.57 -0.22
C LYS A 65 7.61 -11.01 -0.65
N GLN A 66 7.58 -11.94 0.29
CA GLN A 66 7.68 -13.38 -0.01
C GLN A 66 6.56 -13.84 -0.96
N ALA A 67 5.32 -13.39 -0.76
CA ALA A 67 4.23 -13.69 -1.68
C ALA A 67 4.45 -13.14 -3.09
N ALA A 68 4.97 -11.91 -3.22
CA ALA A 68 5.31 -11.33 -4.53
C ALA A 68 6.34 -12.20 -5.26
N GLU A 69 7.45 -12.52 -4.59
CA GLU A 69 8.57 -13.29 -5.16
C GLU A 69 8.19 -14.73 -5.51
N GLU A 70 7.30 -15.37 -4.72
CA GLU A 70 6.79 -16.72 -5.00
C GLU A 70 5.86 -16.77 -6.21
N VAL A 71 5.14 -15.68 -6.50
CA VAL A 71 4.05 -15.65 -7.50
C VAL A 71 4.47 -15.06 -8.84
N THR A 72 5.38 -14.09 -8.86
CA THR A 72 5.73 -13.35 -10.08
C THR A 72 7.20 -12.97 -10.13
N LYS A 73 7.73 -12.81 -11.35
CA LYS A 73 9.07 -12.26 -11.60
C LYS A 73 9.04 -10.75 -11.85
N GLU A 74 7.85 -10.18 -12.03
CA GLU A 74 7.65 -8.75 -12.19
C GLU A 74 7.87 -8.01 -10.87
N PRO A 75 8.42 -6.79 -10.89
CA PRO A 75 8.61 -5.99 -9.68
C PRO A 75 7.26 -5.65 -9.02
N ARG A 76 7.26 -5.55 -7.70
CA ARG A 76 6.11 -5.16 -6.88
C ARG A 76 6.52 -4.11 -5.86
N GLY A 77 5.67 -3.10 -5.67
CA GLY A 77 5.85 -2.06 -4.66
C GLY A 77 4.83 -2.15 -3.53
N LEU A 78 5.24 -1.79 -2.33
CA LEU A 78 4.39 -1.69 -1.15
C LEU A 78 4.34 -0.24 -0.64
N LEU A 79 3.15 0.26 -0.37
CA LEU A 79 2.93 1.50 0.37
C LEU A 79 2.49 1.20 1.82
N MET A 80 3.11 1.84 2.79
CA MET A 80 2.71 1.71 4.20
C MET A 80 1.68 2.78 4.57
N LEU A 81 0.62 2.42 5.32
CA LEU A 81 -0.41 3.36 5.75
C LEU A 81 0.02 4.09 7.02
N ALA A 82 0.73 5.21 6.85
CA ALA A 82 1.28 6.01 7.95
C ALA A 82 0.24 6.94 8.57
N GLU A 83 -0.67 7.50 7.76
CA GLU A 83 -1.78 8.36 8.18
C GLU A 83 -3.03 8.08 7.32
N LEU A 84 -4.21 8.48 7.82
CA LEU A 84 -5.50 8.31 7.13
C LEU A 84 -6.25 9.64 7.07
N SER A 85 -7.08 9.82 6.05
CA SER A 85 -7.94 11.01 5.86
C SER A 85 -9.22 11.00 6.71
N CYS A 86 -9.54 9.88 7.38
CA CYS A 86 -10.81 9.76 8.09
C CYS A 86 -10.79 10.43 9.47
N LYS A 87 -11.94 10.99 9.84
CA LYS A 87 -12.18 11.58 11.15
C LYS A 87 -12.00 10.55 12.25
N GLY A 88 -11.19 10.88 13.26
CA GLY A 88 -10.90 9.99 14.37
C GLY A 88 -9.87 8.91 14.07
N SER A 89 -9.08 9.08 12.99
CA SER A 89 -7.94 8.21 12.69
C SER A 89 -7.02 8.05 13.92
N LEU A 90 -6.67 6.80 14.22
CA LEU A 90 -5.68 6.44 15.24
C LEU A 90 -4.26 6.35 14.65
N SER A 91 -4.12 6.50 13.32
CA SER A 91 -2.83 6.49 12.63
C SER A 91 -2.13 7.84 12.78
N THR A 92 -1.71 8.14 14.00
CA THR A 92 -1.07 9.41 14.41
C THR A 92 0.08 9.16 15.38
N GLY A 93 0.91 10.18 15.64
CA GLY A 93 1.92 10.15 16.70
C GLY A 93 2.86 8.94 16.64
N GLU A 94 2.93 8.15 17.71
CA GLU A 94 3.79 6.98 17.82
C GLU A 94 3.43 5.86 16.82
N TYR A 95 2.15 5.71 16.46
CA TYR A 95 1.75 4.76 15.42
C TYR A 95 2.40 5.09 14.08
N THR A 96 2.35 6.37 13.71
CA THR A 96 2.92 6.87 12.45
C THR A 96 4.44 6.67 12.45
N LYS A 97 5.13 6.97 13.55
CA LYS A 97 6.57 6.72 13.71
C LYS A 97 6.92 5.24 13.55
N GLY A 98 6.22 4.36 14.27
CA GLY A 98 6.44 2.92 14.15
C GLY A 98 6.16 2.38 12.74
N THR A 99 5.19 2.97 12.03
CA THR A 99 4.93 2.61 10.63
C THR A 99 6.07 3.06 9.69
N VAL A 100 6.67 4.23 9.93
CA VAL A 100 7.87 4.68 9.22
C VAL A 100 9.04 3.74 9.50
N ASP A 101 9.24 3.34 10.76
CA ASP A 101 10.31 2.41 11.13
C ASP A 101 10.16 1.05 10.45
N ILE A 102 8.92 0.56 10.28
CA ILE A 102 8.64 -0.64 9.49
C ILE A 102 9.02 -0.43 8.01
N ALA A 103 8.64 0.70 7.41
CA ALA A 103 8.96 1.00 6.01
C ALA A 103 10.47 1.07 5.75
N LYS A 104 11.26 1.49 6.74
CA LYS A 104 12.72 1.52 6.65
C LYS A 104 13.37 0.15 6.45
N SER A 105 12.66 -0.95 6.75
CA SER A 105 13.19 -2.31 6.70
C SER A 105 13.56 -2.81 5.30
N ASP A 106 12.95 -2.27 4.25
CA ASP A 106 13.16 -2.75 2.88
C ASP A 106 12.98 -1.61 1.85
N LYS A 107 14.09 -0.96 1.48
CA LYS A 107 14.11 0.16 0.52
C LYS A 107 13.68 -0.25 -0.90
N ASP A 108 13.84 -1.52 -1.25
CA ASP A 108 13.58 -2.00 -2.61
C ASP A 108 12.10 -2.41 -2.79
N PHE A 109 11.44 -2.83 -1.71
CA PHE A 109 10.03 -3.24 -1.75
C PHE A 109 9.07 -2.17 -1.23
N VAL A 110 9.43 -1.45 -0.15
CA VAL A 110 8.60 -0.39 0.41
C VAL A 110 8.92 0.95 -0.25
N ILE A 111 8.06 1.35 -1.18
CA ILE A 111 8.30 2.52 -2.05
C ILE A 111 7.81 3.84 -1.44
N GLY A 112 7.06 3.80 -0.34
CA GLY A 112 6.59 5.00 0.34
C GLY A 112 5.33 4.79 1.17
N PHE A 113 4.48 5.81 1.23
CA PHE A 113 3.36 5.87 2.16
C PHE A 113 2.04 6.32 1.55
N ILE A 114 0.97 5.82 2.16
CA ILE A 114 -0.29 6.54 2.24
C ILE A 114 -0.19 7.46 3.47
N ALA A 115 -0.17 8.78 3.24
CA ALA A 115 -0.03 9.80 4.28
C ALA A 115 -0.68 11.13 3.89
N GLN A 116 -0.87 12.02 4.86
CA GLN A 116 -1.47 13.35 4.66
C GLN A 116 -0.43 14.48 4.58
N ARG A 117 0.85 14.15 4.77
CA ARG A 117 1.99 15.08 4.70
C ARG A 117 3.28 14.33 4.38
N ASP A 118 4.36 15.09 4.17
CA ASP A 118 5.71 14.54 4.01
C ASP A 118 6.15 13.73 5.24
N MET A 119 6.89 12.65 4.97
CA MET A 119 7.36 11.68 5.96
C MET A 119 8.87 11.73 6.22
N GLY A 120 9.59 12.69 5.62
CA GLY A 120 11.03 12.84 5.79
C GLY A 120 11.85 11.69 5.18
N GLY A 121 12.95 11.32 5.84
CA GLY A 121 13.81 10.17 5.48
C GLY A 121 14.91 10.47 4.45
N ARG A 122 14.92 11.66 3.83
CA ARG A 122 15.95 12.04 2.84
C ARG A 122 17.35 12.08 3.45
N ASP A 123 17.45 12.48 4.71
CA ASP A 123 18.68 12.45 5.52
C ASP A 123 19.22 11.04 5.75
N GLU A 124 18.34 10.04 5.76
CA GLU A 124 18.67 8.60 5.84
C GLU A 124 18.74 7.92 4.45
N GLY A 125 18.71 8.71 3.38
CA GLY A 125 18.78 8.23 2.00
C GLY A 125 17.54 7.47 1.55
N TYR A 126 16.35 7.87 2.00
CA TYR A 126 15.06 7.42 1.46
C TYR A 126 14.46 8.49 0.53
N ASP A 127 13.78 8.04 -0.51
CA ASP A 127 13.02 8.87 -1.44
C ASP A 127 11.61 8.30 -1.58
N TRP A 128 10.83 8.45 -0.52
CA TRP A 128 9.50 7.84 -0.43
C TRP A 128 8.46 8.60 -1.24
N LEU A 129 7.69 7.85 -2.02
CA LEU A 129 6.46 8.35 -2.62
C LEU A 129 5.42 8.62 -1.53
N ILE A 130 4.83 9.82 -1.54
CA ILE A 130 3.70 10.18 -0.67
C ILE A 130 2.43 10.23 -1.52
N MET A 131 1.56 9.24 -1.34
CA MET A 131 0.24 9.22 -1.97
C MET A 131 -0.82 9.62 -0.94
N THR A 132 -1.63 10.63 -1.26
CA THR A 132 -2.55 11.26 -0.32
C THR A 132 -4.00 11.09 -0.79
N PRO A 133 -4.77 10.15 -0.19
CA PRO A 133 -6.22 10.08 -0.33
C PRO A 133 -6.92 11.20 0.45
N GLY A 134 -8.23 11.35 0.26
CA GLY A 134 -8.98 12.42 0.92
C GLY A 134 -8.70 13.77 0.29
N VAL A 135 -8.79 13.83 -1.04
CA VAL A 135 -8.61 15.06 -1.81
C VAL A 135 -9.92 15.37 -2.53
N GLY A 136 -10.47 16.56 -2.29
CA GLY A 136 -11.65 17.07 -2.99
C GLY A 136 -11.54 18.58 -3.19
N LEU A 137 -11.93 19.07 -4.36
CA LEU A 137 -11.95 20.52 -4.63
C LEU A 137 -13.20 21.19 -4.05
N ASP A 138 -14.33 20.48 -4.10
CA ASP A 138 -15.64 21.00 -3.73
C ASP A 138 -16.21 20.32 -2.47
N ASP A 139 -16.15 18.98 -2.42
CA ASP A 139 -16.68 18.20 -1.31
C ASP A 139 -15.94 18.48 0.00
N LYS A 140 -16.66 18.45 1.12
CA LYS A 140 -16.09 18.69 2.47
C LYS A 140 -16.01 17.44 3.35
N GLY A 141 -16.56 16.33 2.89
CA GLY A 141 -16.51 15.03 3.55
C GLY A 141 -17.70 14.15 3.17
N ASP A 142 -17.88 13.04 3.87
CA ASP A 142 -19.07 12.20 3.78
C ASP A 142 -19.71 11.94 5.15
N ALA A 143 -20.84 11.21 5.18
CA ALA A 143 -21.55 10.86 6.41
C ALA A 143 -20.87 9.74 7.23
N LEU A 144 -19.80 9.14 6.71
CA LEU A 144 -19.08 8.01 7.29
C LEU A 144 -17.66 8.37 7.72
N GLY A 145 -17.33 9.67 7.79
CA GLY A 145 -16.12 10.19 8.39
C GLY A 145 -14.99 10.50 7.42
N GLN A 146 -15.20 10.42 6.10
CA GLN A 146 -14.21 10.91 5.13
C GLN A 146 -14.03 12.43 5.24
N GLN A 147 -12.79 12.89 5.09
CA GLN A 147 -12.43 14.30 5.00
C GLN A 147 -11.69 14.54 3.67
N TYR A 148 -11.95 15.69 3.06
CA TYR A 148 -11.41 16.12 1.76
C TYR A 148 -10.74 17.49 1.87
#